data_AF-A0A367QB03-F1
#
_entry.id   AF-A0A367QB03-F1
#
_cell.length_a   1.000
_cell.length_b   1.000
_cell.length_c   1.000
_cell.angle_alpha   90.00
_cell.angle_beta   90.00
_cell.angle_gamma   90.00
#
_symmetry.space_group_name_H-M   'P 1'
#
loop_
_entity.id
_entity.type
_entity.pdbx_description
1 polymer ?
#
loop_
_entity_poly.entity_id
_entity_poly.type
_entity_poly.pdbx_seq_one_letter_code
_entity_poly.pdbx_strand_id
1 'polypeptide(L)'
;MKFLKTSLVIVSSVGLIFLGACNAGNQAANSESATKTATTETAAKTEPVAKTGEAHNENDGHGHDEKGGHSNSGEKRSSQVVNSGKYHLEFTPDIEQDSTHLDISVHGEQDQAITDAKLTAQVQLPDGSNKTLQVPYNTEEKQYTAKLPATATGEYKVVIQTDVKGEKFNGRFTFKR
;
A
#
# COMPACT_ATOMS: atom_id res chain seq x y z
N MET A 1 -48.25 -37.28 1.66
CA MET A 1 -47.55 -38.15 0.68
C MET A 1 -47.88 -37.68 -0.73
N LYS A 2 -46.87 -37.35 -1.54
CA LYS A 2 -46.79 -37.57 -2.99
C LYS A 2 -45.50 -36.94 -3.54
N PHE A 3 -44.49 -37.79 -3.68
CA PHE A 3 -43.20 -37.55 -4.33
C PHE A 3 -43.36 -37.72 -5.83
N LEU A 4 -42.80 -36.83 -6.66
CA LEU A 4 -42.52 -37.00 -8.10
C LEU A 4 -41.59 -35.84 -8.52
N LYS A 5 -40.52 -35.90 -9.31
CA LYS A 5 -39.73 -36.94 -10.01
C LYS A 5 -38.36 -36.28 -10.28
N THR A 6 -37.27 -37.00 -10.03
CA THR A 6 -35.92 -36.64 -10.45
C THR A 6 -35.77 -36.65 -11.97
N SER A 7 -34.97 -35.72 -12.52
CA SER A 7 -34.39 -35.86 -13.86
C SER A 7 -32.89 -35.56 -13.77
N LEU A 8 -32.12 -36.64 -13.80
CA LEU A 8 -30.68 -36.67 -13.93
C LEU A 8 -30.36 -36.65 -15.42
N VAL A 9 -29.65 -35.63 -15.91
CA VAL A 9 -29.05 -35.63 -17.25
C VAL A 9 -27.55 -35.73 -17.07
N ILE A 10 -27.02 -36.92 -17.30
CA ILE A 10 -25.60 -37.18 -17.53
C ILE A 10 -25.43 -37.18 -19.05
N VAL A 11 -24.67 -36.25 -19.61
CA VAL A 11 -24.02 -36.46 -20.91
C VAL A 11 -22.59 -35.96 -20.84
N SER A 12 -21.72 -36.94 -20.97
CA SER A 12 -20.28 -36.95 -21.18
C SER A 12 -19.79 -36.03 -22.32
N SER A 13 -18.64 -35.41 -22.13
CA SER A 13 -17.73 -35.12 -23.24
C SER A 13 -16.31 -35.43 -22.81
N VAL A 14 -15.77 -36.46 -23.45
CA VAL A 14 -14.39 -36.93 -23.39
C VAL A 14 -13.51 -35.91 -24.12
N GLY A 15 -12.28 -35.76 -23.62
CA GLY A 15 -11.46 -34.57 -23.82
C GLY A 15 -10.73 -34.42 -25.14
N LEU A 16 -9.89 -33.38 -25.18
CA LEU A 16 -8.66 -33.33 -25.97
C LEU A 16 -7.60 -32.60 -25.12
N ILE A 17 -6.63 -33.38 -24.66
CA ILE A 17 -5.38 -32.87 -24.11
C ILE A 17 -4.54 -32.43 -25.32
N PHE A 18 -4.36 -31.13 -25.52
CA PHE A 18 -3.33 -30.62 -26.42
C PHE A 18 -2.07 -30.30 -25.61
N LEU A 19 -1.09 -31.20 -25.66
CA LEU A 19 0.30 -30.94 -25.32
C LEU A 19 0.89 -30.02 -26.41
N GLY A 20 0.95 -28.72 -26.15
CA GLY A 20 1.78 -27.77 -26.89
C GLY A 20 3.20 -27.78 -26.32
N ALA A 21 4.11 -28.42 -27.05
CA ALA A 21 5.54 -28.44 -26.73
C ALA A 21 6.19 -27.05 -26.88
N CYS A 22 7.31 -26.92 -26.17
CA CYS A 22 8.21 -25.79 -26.06
C CYS A 22 8.47 -25.03 -27.37
N ASN A 23 8.44 -23.69 -27.30
CA ASN A 23 9.27 -22.86 -28.15
C ASN A 23 10.21 -22.02 -27.27
N ALA A 24 11.45 -22.48 -27.17
CA ALA A 24 12.58 -21.67 -26.77
C ALA A 24 12.99 -20.85 -28.00
N GLY A 25 12.49 -19.62 -28.08
CA GLY A 25 12.89 -18.65 -29.09
C GLY A 25 13.35 -17.37 -28.42
N ASN A 26 14.67 -17.20 -28.31
CA ASN A 26 15.30 -15.91 -28.03
C ASN A 26 14.82 -14.90 -29.09
N GLN A 27 14.00 -13.92 -28.71
CA GLN A 27 13.89 -12.69 -29.50
C GLN A 27 14.87 -11.66 -28.94
N ALA A 28 16.00 -11.56 -29.63
CA ALA A 28 16.85 -10.39 -29.57
C ALA A 28 16.08 -9.19 -30.15
N ALA A 29 15.87 -8.17 -29.33
CA ALA A 29 15.48 -6.86 -29.82
C ALA A 29 16.75 -6.15 -30.31
N ASN A 30 16.85 -5.90 -31.62
CA ASN A 30 17.69 -4.84 -32.11
C ASN A 30 16.95 -4.13 -33.26
N SER A 31 16.54 -2.89 -33.00
CA SER A 31 16.21 -1.92 -34.03
C SER A 31 16.81 -0.60 -33.58
N GLU A 32 18.00 -0.40 -34.12
CA GLU A 32 18.75 0.84 -34.15
C GLU A 32 17.96 1.86 -34.99
N SER A 33 17.66 3.01 -34.42
CA SER A 33 17.35 4.22 -35.17
C SER A 33 18.30 5.30 -34.70
N ALA A 34 19.14 5.75 -35.62
CA ALA A 34 20.18 6.72 -35.42
C ALA A 34 19.64 8.16 -35.38
N THR A 35 20.49 9.04 -34.82
CA THR A 35 20.58 10.49 -35.06
C THR A 35 19.69 11.34 -34.11
N LYS A 36 20.19 12.30 -33.32
CA LYS A 36 21.22 13.32 -33.61
C LYS A 36 21.78 13.96 -32.34
N THR A 37 23.09 14.20 -32.37
CA THR A 37 23.92 15.01 -31.47
C THR A 37 23.50 16.49 -31.46
N ALA A 38 23.56 17.15 -30.30
CA ALA A 38 23.98 18.54 -30.18
C ALA A 38 24.60 18.80 -28.80
N THR A 39 25.92 18.91 -28.79
CA THR A 39 26.77 19.37 -27.70
C THR A 39 26.72 20.90 -27.62
N THR A 40 26.63 21.47 -26.43
CA THR A 40 27.30 22.76 -26.16
C THR A 40 27.70 22.84 -24.69
N GLU A 41 29.00 22.71 -24.45
CA GLU A 41 29.66 23.12 -23.21
C GLU A 41 29.79 24.64 -23.19
N THR A 42 29.66 25.28 -22.03
CA THR A 42 30.47 26.44 -21.65
C THR A 42 30.48 26.56 -20.13
N ALA A 43 31.68 26.44 -19.56
CA ALA A 43 31.98 26.72 -18.15
C ALA A 43 32.62 28.12 -18.03
N ALA A 44 32.27 28.87 -16.98
CA ALA A 44 33.19 29.76 -16.25
C ALA A 44 32.55 30.40 -14.99
N LYS A 45 32.99 29.90 -13.82
CA LYS A 45 33.48 30.60 -12.61
C LYS A 45 33.09 32.08 -12.35
N THR A 46 32.62 32.40 -11.13
CA THR A 46 33.30 33.20 -10.04
C THR A 46 32.26 33.75 -9.03
N GLU A 47 32.72 34.04 -7.81
CA GLU A 47 32.09 34.11 -6.48
C GLU A 47 31.28 35.41 -6.13
N PRO A 48 31.06 35.79 -4.84
CA PRO A 48 29.75 35.98 -4.24
C PRO A 48 29.34 37.46 -4.10
N VAL A 49 28.04 37.74 -4.06
CA VAL A 49 27.52 39.06 -3.65
C VAL A 49 26.41 38.86 -2.63
N ALA A 50 26.72 39.27 -1.40
CA ALA A 50 25.74 39.58 -0.38
C ALA A 50 24.97 40.85 -0.78
N LYS A 51 23.65 40.88 -0.53
CA LYS A 51 22.97 42.00 0.15
C LYS A 51 21.49 41.68 0.39
N THR A 52 21.11 41.86 1.66
CA THR A 52 19.89 42.55 2.13
C THR A 52 18.56 41.96 1.65
N GLY A 53 17.81 41.23 2.46
CA GLY A 53 17.22 41.73 3.71
C GLY A 53 15.76 42.07 3.43
N GLU A 54 14.90 41.06 3.38
CA GLU A 54 13.45 41.24 3.28
C GLU A 54 12.78 40.48 4.42
N ALA A 55 11.90 41.21 5.10
CA ALA A 55 11.32 40.90 6.38
C ALA A 55 10.42 39.66 6.33
N HIS A 56 10.64 38.74 7.27
CA HIS A 56 9.63 37.75 7.63
C HIS A 56 8.49 38.50 8.32
N ASN A 57 7.32 38.52 7.67
CA ASN A 57 6.09 38.92 8.32
C ASN A 57 5.68 37.78 9.27
N GLU A 58 5.89 38.03 10.55
CA GLU A 58 5.33 37.24 11.64
C GLU A 58 3.81 37.42 11.66
N ASN A 59 3.09 36.37 12.08
CA ASN A 59 1.66 36.33 12.36
C ASN A 59 0.75 35.80 11.23
N ASP A 60 0.61 34.47 11.18
CA ASP A 60 -0.72 33.87 11.23
C ASP A 60 -0.65 32.57 12.03
N GLY A 61 -1.23 32.62 13.23
CA GLY A 61 -1.20 31.54 14.20
C GLY A 61 -2.24 30.48 13.92
N HIS A 62 -1.83 29.22 13.95
CA HIS A 62 -2.67 28.11 14.37
C HIS A 62 -1.95 27.35 15.47
N GLY A 63 -2.36 27.63 16.70
CA GLY A 63 -1.96 26.87 17.87
C GLY A 63 -2.53 25.47 17.79
N HIS A 64 -1.67 24.47 17.98
CA HIS A 64 -2.09 23.20 18.55
C HIS A 64 -1.35 23.07 19.88
N ASP A 65 -2.05 23.45 20.94
CA ASP A 65 -1.73 23.04 22.29
C ASP A 65 -1.91 21.53 22.39
N GLU A 66 -0.82 20.76 22.32
CA GLU A 66 -0.81 19.39 22.80
C GLU A 66 0.07 19.28 24.04
N LYS A 67 -0.57 19.54 25.19
CA LYS A 67 -0.10 19.04 26.47
C LYS A 67 -0.48 17.58 26.61
N GLY A 68 0.54 16.72 26.67
CA GLY A 68 0.61 15.62 27.63
C GLY A 68 0.67 14.23 27.02
N GLY A 69 1.71 13.48 27.41
CA GLY A 69 1.69 12.02 27.33
C GLY A 69 3.01 11.42 26.89
N HIS A 70 3.84 11.06 27.85
CA HIS A 70 5.10 10.34 27.66
C HIS A 70 4.95 9.09 26.79
N SER A 71 5.86 8.89 25.84
CA SER A 71 6.44 7.56 25.54
C SER A 71 7.81 7.72 24.90
N ASN A 72 8.82 7.30 25.66
CA ASN A 72 10.19 7.14 25.19
C ASN A 72 10.28 5.82 24.39
N SER A 73 10.24 5.91 23.06
CA SER A 73 10.91 4.95 22.17
C SER A 73 11.14 5.66 20.83
N GLY A 74 12.40 5.77 20.44
CA GLY A 74 12.88 6.65 19.38
C GLY A 74 12.69 6.12 17.96
N GLU A 75 11.47 5.81 17.56
CA GLU A 75 11.13 5.54 16.16
C GLU A 75 9.94 6.41 15.76
N LYS A 76 10.15 7.34 14.82
CA LYS A 76 9.04 8.11 14.24
C LYS A 76 8.17 7.14 13.44
N ARG A 77 6.97 6.85 13.94
CA ARG A 77 5.93 6.13 13.19
C ARG A 77 5.62 6.93 11.92
N SER A 78 6.03 6.40 10.77
CA SER A 78 5.78 7.05 9.48
C SER A 78 4.53 6.45 8.85
N SER A 79 3.43 7.20 8.88
CA SER A 79 2.24 6.87 8.11
C SER A 79 2.51 6.95 6.61
N GLN A 80 1.87 6.07 5.85
CA GLN A 80 1.83 6.10 4.38
C GLN A 80 0.39 6.25 3.93
N VAL A 81 0.14 7.12 2.94
CA VAL A 81 -1.21 7.35 2.41
C VAL A 81 -1.28 6.92 0.95
N VAL A 82 -2.33 6.18 0.60
CA VAL A 82 -2.67 5.82 -0.78
C VAL A 82 -4.09 6.29 -1.10
N ASN A 83 -4.22 7.07 -2.17
CA ASN A 83 -5.51 7.55 -2.68
C ASN A 83 -6.06 6.61 -3.75
N SER A 84 -7.37 6.37 -3.72
CA SER A 84 -8.11 5.58 -4.72
C SER A 84 -9.47 6.22 -4.99
N GLY A 85 -9.52 7.09 -6.01
CA GLY A 85 -10.73 7.85 -6.33
C GLY A 85 -11.13 8.75 -5.16
N LYS A 86 -12.34 8.54 -4.64
CA LYS A 86 -12.87 9.29 -3.49
C LYS A 86 -12.39 8.77 -2.13
N TYR A 87 -11.65 7.68 -2.11
CA TYR A 87 -11.16 7.07 -0.87
C TYR A 87 -9.67 7.33 -0.70
N HIS A 88 -9.23 7.33 0.54
CA HIS A 88 -7.82 7.15 0.85
C HIS A 88 -7.62 6.22 2.04
N LEU A 89 -6.50 5.51 2.00
CA LEU A 89 -6.04 4.59 3.03
C LEU A 89 -4.78 5.17 3.66
N GLU A 90 -4.79 5.34 4.96
CA GLU A 90 -3.59 5.59 5.74
C GLU A 90 -3.13 4.27 6.40
N PHE A 91 -1.85 3.97 6.32
CA PHE A 91 -1.24 2.78 6.89
C PHE A 91 -0.04 3.15 7.75
N THR A 92 -0.05 2.70 8.99
CA THR A 92 1.01 2.91 9.97
C THR A 92 1.41 1.57 10.59
N PRO A 93 2.62 1.07 10.29
CA PRO A 93 3.14 -0.10 10.99
C PRO A 93 3.67 0.32 12.36
N ASP A 94 3.29 -0.39 13.41
CA ASP A 94 3.88 -0.28 14.74
C ASP A 94 4.67 -1.55 15.09
N ILE A 95 6.00 -1.41 15.16
CA ILE A 95 6.93 -2.53 15.26
C ILE A 95 7.15 -2.87 16.75
N GLU A 96 6.73 -4.08 17.15
CA GLU A 96 6.96 -4.63 18.48
C GLU A 96 8.05 -5.70 18.45
N GLN A 97 8.49 -6.21 19.61
CA GLN A 97 9.57 -7.22 19.69
C GLN A 97 9.28 -8.51 18.91
N ASP A 98 8.05 -9.02 18.96
CA ASP A 98 7.65 -10.32 18.39
C ASP A 98 6.60 -10.18 17.26
N SER A 99 6.14 -8.96 16.98
CA SER A 99 5.04 -8.70 16.08
C SER A 99 5.09 -7.32 15.45
N THR A 100 4.23 -7.07 14.47
CA THR A 100 3.96 -5.71 13.96
C THR A 100 2.46 -5.48 13.98
N HIS A 101 2.03 -4.42 14.66
CA HIS A 101 0.67 -3.91 14.60
C HIS A 101 0.48 -3.17 13.28
N LEU A 102 -0.53 -3.57 12.52
CA LEU A 102 -0.91 -2.94 11.27
C LEU A 102 -2.09 -2.03 11.57
N ASP A 103 -1.83 -0.72 11.66
CA ASP A 103 -2.87 0.28 11.93
C ASP A 103 -3.29 0.91 10.61
N ILE A 104 -4.59 0.85 10.31
CA ILE A 104 -5.18 1.36 9.07
C ILE A 104 -6.36 2.27 9.36
N SER A 105 -6.37 3.43 8.71
CA SER A 105 -7.52 4.33 8.64
C SER A 105 -8.07 4.38 7.22
N VAL A 106 -9.39 4.42 7.09
CA VAL A 106 -10.09 4.47 5.81
C VAL A 106 -10.97 5.70 5.79
N HIS A 107 -10.78 6.54 4.78
CA HIS A 107 -11.50 7.79 4.64
C HIS A 107 -12.19 7.85 3.29
N GLY A 108 -13.36 8.47 3.26
CA GLY A 108 -14.14 8.75 2.06
C GLY A 108 -14.05 10.21 1.62
N GLU A 109 -15.10 10.69 0.95
CA GLU A 109 -15.22 12.10 0.57
C GLU A 109 -15.19 13.01 1.80
N GLN A 110 -14.60 14.20 1.61
CA GLN A 110 -14.46 15.21 2.67
C GLN A 110 -13.78 14.68 3.94
N ASP A 111 -12.90 13.68 3.77
CA ASP A 111 -12.14 13.06 4.86
C ASP A 111 -13.00 12.35 5.92
N GLN A 112 -14.22 11.94 5.56
CA GLN A 112 -15.08 11.21 6.50
C GLN A 112 -14.47 9.85 6.85
N ALA A 113 -14.36 9.55 8.15
CA ALA A 113 -13.94 8.23 8.60
C ALA A 113 -14.97 7.15 8.22
N ILE A 114 -14.49 6.03 7.68
CA ILE A 114 -15.31 4.88 7.31
C ILE A 114 -14.97 3.75 8.29
N THR A 115 -15.94 3.37 9.13
CA THR A 115 -15.74 2.41 10.23
C THR A 115 -16.41 1.06 10.00
N ASP A 116 -17.12 0.90 8.87
CA ASP A 116 -17.90 -0.29 8.49
C ASP A 116 -17.34 -1.00 7.24
N ALA A 117 -16.10 -0.71 6.84
CA ALA A 117 -15.43 -1.38 5.73
C ALA A 117 -14.95 -2.79 6.09
N LYS A 118 -14.80 -3.66 5.08
CA LYS A 118 -14.17 -4.97 5.24
C LYS A 118 -12.76 -4.91 4.69
N LEU A 119 -11.77 -5.13 5.55
CA LEU A 119 -10.36 -5.09 5.19
C LEU A 119 -9.72 -6.46 5.30
N THR A 120 -8.91 -6.80 4.29
CA THR A 120 -7.99 -7.93 4.31
C THR A 120 -6.60 -7.45 3.94
N ALA A 121 -5.61 -7.72 4.79
CA ALA A 121 -4.21 -7.44 4.50
C ALA A 121 -3.54 -8.70 3.95
N GLN A 122 -2.95 -8.59 2.76
CA GLN A 122 -2.03 -9.58 2.22
C GLN A 122 -0.61 -9.06 2.40
N VAL A 123 0.18 -9.75 3.22
CA VAL A 123 1.54 -9.33 3.58
C VAL A 123 2.54 -10.33 3.00
N GLN A 124 3.40 -9.85 2.11
CA GLN A 124 4.58 -10.58 1.70
C GLN A 124 5.72 -10.28 2.69
N LEU A 125 6.26 -11.33 3.29
CA LEU A 125 7.40 -11.29 4.21
C LEU A 125 8.71 -11.10 3.43
N PRO A 126 9.81 -10.74 4.12
CA PRO A 126 11.13 -10.59 3.49
C PRO A 126 11.64 -11.85 2.77
N ASP A 127 11.20 -13.04 3.20
CA ASP A 127 11.54 -14.32 2.56
C ASP A 127 10.68 -14.64 1.32
N GLY A 128 9.76 -13.74 0.96
CA GLY A 128 8.83 -13.88 -0.16
C GLY A 128 7.55 -14.66 0.15
N SER A 129 7.43 -15.25 1.35
CA SER A 129 6.20 -15.94 1.79
C SER A 129 5.06 -14.95 2.03
N ASN A 130 3.82 -15.40 1.85
CA ASN A 130 2.64 -14.56 2.02
C ASN A 130 1.84 -14.95 3.27
N LYS A 131 1.37 -13.95 4.01
CA LYS A 131 0.36 -14.07 5.06
C LYS A 131 -0.89 -13.30 4.69
N THR A 132 -2.05 -13.80 5.08
CA THR A 132 -3.34 -13.12 4.93
C THR A 132 -3.94 -12.89 6.29
N LEU A 133 -4.29 -11.64 6.59
CA LEU A 133 -4.86 -11.21 7.86
C LEU A 133 -6.20 -10.54 7.60
N GLN A 134 -7.22 -10.89 8.39
CA GLN A 134 -8.40 -10.07 8.50
C GLN A 134 -8.07 -8.86 9.36
N VAL A 135 -8.55 -7.68 8.99
CA VAL A 135 -8.29 -6.44 9.72
C VAL A 135 -9.64 -5.88 10.19
N PRO A 136 -10.15 -6.30 11.36
CA PRO A 136 -11.38 -5.77 11.91
C PRO A 136 -11.23 -4.31 12.36
N TYR A 137 -12.34 -3.59 12.38
CA TYR A 137 -12.38 -2.28 13.03
C TYR A 137 -12.35 -2.45 14.56
N ASN A 138 -11.40 -1.81 15.21
CA ASN A 138 -11.32 -1.72 16.66
C ASN A 138 -12.07 -0.46 17.12
N THR A 139 -13.16 -0.64 17.88
CA THR A 139 -13.99 0.47 18.36
C THR A 139 -13.33 1.30 19.45
N GLU A 140 -12.43 0.71 20.24
CA GLU A 140 -11.71 1.39 21.33
C GLU A 140 -10.61 2.28 20.76
N GLU A 141 -9.84 1.74 19.82
CA GLU A 141 -8.74 2.46 19.15
C GLU A 141 -9.22 3.37 18.01
N LYS A 142 -10.46 3.20 17.55
CA LYS A 142 -11.09 3.92 16.43
C LYS A 142 -10.34 3.80 15.10
N GLN A 143 -9.73 2.64 14.87
CA GLN A 143 -8.96 2.32 13.67
C GLN A 143 -9.11 0.83 13.34
N TYR A 144 -8.76 0.44 12.11
CA TYR A 144 -8.66 -0.98 11.77
C TYR A 144 -7.30 -1.49 12.19
N THR A 145 -7.28 -2.58 12.96
CA THR A 145 -6.01 -3.16 13.42
C THR A 145 -5.91 -4.65 13.18
N ALA A 146 -4.69 -5.08 12.88
CA ALA A 146 -4.33 -6.50 12.84
C ALA A 146 -2.90 -6.70 13.35
N LYS A 147 -2.69 -7.80 14.08
CA LYS A 147 -1.35 -8.20 14.53
C LYS A 147 -0.72 -9.16 13.53
N LEU A 148 0.43 -8.79 12.98
CA LEU A 148 1.27 -9.66 12.15
C LEU A 148 2.34 -10.32 13.03
N PRO A 149 2.24 -11.63 13.33
CA PRO A 149 3.29 -12.33 14.08
C PRO A 149 4.47 -12.62 13.14
N ALA A 150 5.45 -11.72 13.10
CA ALA A 150 6.67 -11.85 12.30
C ALA A 150 7.81 -11.07 12.92
N THR A 151 9.00 -11.67 12.91
CA THR A 151 10.22 -11.07 13.50
C THR A 151 11.34 -10.87 12.48
N ALA A 152 11.17 -11.38 11.25
CA ALA A 152 12.19 -11.28 10.21
C ALA A 152 12.49 -9.82 9.88
N THR A 153 13.76 -9.43 9.90
CA THR A 153 14.23 -8.12 9.45
C THR A 153 14.19 -8.05 7.92
N GLY A 154 13.81 -6.91 7.36
CA GLY A 154 13.76 -6.69 5.92
C GLY A 154 12.51 -5.95 5.47
N GLU A 155 12.31 -5.90 4.16
CA GLU A 155 11.16 -5.24 3.54
C GLU A 155 9.94 -6.17 3.54
N TYR A 156 8.83 -5.64 4.03
CA TYR A 156 7.50 -6.24 3.97
C TYR A 156 6.69 -5.49 2.93
N LYS A 157 5.95 -6.21 2.09
CA LYS A 157 5.01 -5.62 1.12
C LYS A 157 3.59 -5.93 1.54
N VAL A 158 2.75 -4.90 1.61
CA VAL A 158 1.38 -5.01 2.10
C VAL A 158 0.42 -4.60 1.01
N VAL A 159 -0.57 -5.44 0.73
CA VAL A 159 -1.75 -5.08 -0.06
C VAL A 159 -2.95 -5.10 0.86
N ILE A 160 -3.53 -3.93 1.12
CA ILE A 160 -4.79 -3.80 1.84
C ILE A 160 -5.91 -3.85 0.82
N GLN A 161 -6.73 -4.90 0.88
CA GLN A 161 -7.93 -5.04 0.08
C GLN A 161 -9.10 -4.50 0.90
N THR A 162 -9.78 -3.50 0.36
CA THR A 162 -10.85 -2.78 1.05
C THR A 162 -12.15 -2.92 0.28
N ASP A 163 -13.22 -3.28 0.98
CA ASP A 163 -14.60 -3.29 0.48
C ASP A 163 -15.43 -2.33 1.33
N VAL A 164 -15.88 -1.24 0.72
CA VAL A 164 -16.81 -0.28 1.32
C VAL A 164 -18.15 -0.45 0.63
N LYS A 165 -19.09 -1.13 1.31
CA LYS A 165 -20.47 -1.34 0.83
C LYS A 165 -20.54 -1.93 -0.59
N GLY A 166 -19.61 -2.81 -0.94
CA GLY A 166 -19.51 -3.46 -2.25
C GLY A 166 -18.55 -2.78 -3.23
N GLU A 167 -18.11 -1.54 -2.96
CA GLU A 167 -17.09 -0.87 -3.75
C GLU A 167 -15.70 -1.31 -3.29
N LYS A 168 -14.92 -1.88 -4.20
CA LYS A 168 -13.64 -2.50 -3.89
C LYS A 168 -12.47 -1.70 -4.43
N PHE A 169 -11.46 -1.51 -3.60
CA PHE A 169 -10.21 -0.89 -3.98
C PHE A 169 -9.06 -1.45 -3.14
N ASN A 170 -7.82 -1.25 -3.61
CA ASN A 170 -6.63 -1.77 -2.95
C ASN A 170 -5.64 -0.65 -2.66
N GLY A 171 -5.09 -0.64 -1.44
CA GLY A 171 -3.89 0.11 -1.08
C GLY A 171 -2.66 -0.79 -1.16
N ARG A 172 -1.53 -0.25 -1.63
CA ARG A 172 -0.24 -0.96 -1.62
C ARG A 172 0.77 -0.16 -0.83
N PHE A 173 1.39 -0.81 0.14
CA PHE A 173 2.32 -0.20 1.08
C PHE A 173 3.55 -1.08 1.24
N THR A 174 4.62 -0.49 1.78
CA THR A 174 5.83 -1.22 2.17
C THR A 174 6.33 -0.71 3.49
N PHE A 175 6.85 -1.57 4.34
CA PHE A 175 7.57 -1.14 5.54
C PHE A 175 8.80 -2.01 5.77
N LYS A 176 9.74 -1.48 6.53
CA LYS A 176 10.92 -2.22 6.96
C LYS A 176 10.81 -2.51 8.44
N ARG A 177 11.16 -3.74 8.81
CA ARG A 177 11.45 -4.15 10.17
C ARG A 177 12.94 -4.45 10.29
#